data_AF-A0A7U3WBJ6-F1
#
_entry.id   AF-A0A7U3WBJ6-F1
#
_cell.length_a   1.000
_cell.length_b   1.000
_cell.length_c   1.000
_cell.angle_alpha   90.00
_cell.angle_beta   90.00
_cell.angle_gamma   90.00
#
_symmetry.space_group_name_H-M   'P 1'
#
loop_
_entity.id
_entity.type
_entity.pdbx_description
1 polymer ?
#
loop_
_entity_poly.entity_id
_entity_poly.type
_entity_poly.pdbx_seq_one_letter_code
_entity_poly.pdbx_strand_id
1 'polypeptide(L)' 'MPDPESREFGLRGWGLVVALVVALVVIPWTIIGIPQAQGLLETLPLGYRDAYLVLPFVPAVFLGALGVWTALANRRA' A
#
# COMPACT_ATOMS: atom_id res chain seq x y z
N MET A 1 -7.50 27.37 -21.80
CA MET A 1 -7.18 25.93 -21.96
C MET A 1 -6.47 25.49 -20.69
N PRO A 2 -6.92 24.45 -19.97
CA PRO A 2 -6.16 23.89 -18.85
C PRO A 2 -4.84 23.30 -19.38
N ASP A 3 -3.73 23.64 -18.74
CA ASP A 3 -2.39 23.26 -19.17
C ASP A 3 -2.16 21.74 -19.00
N PRO A 4 -1.80 20.96 -20.04
CA PRO A 4 -1.63 19.51 -19.92
C PRO A 4 -0.58 19.09 -18.87
N GLU A 5 0.46 19.90 -18.63
CA GLU A 5 1.47 19.62 -17.61
C GLU A 5 0.91 19.63 -16.18
N SER A 6 -0.20 20.34 -15.94
CA SER A 6 -0.88 20.32 -14.63
C SER A 6 -1.50 18.95 -14.27
N ARG A 7 -1.54 18.02 -15.24
CA ARG A 7 -2.06 16.65 -15.07
C ARG A 7 -0.97 15.59 -14.96
N GLU A 8 0.31 15.96 -15.06
CA GLU A 8 1.38 14.99 -14.89
C GLU A 8 1.58 14.69 -13.40
N PHE A 9 1.39 13.43 -13.03
CA PHE A 9 1.78 12.91 -11.72
C PHE A 9 3.31 12.99 -11.64
N GLY A 10 3.84 14.11 -11.13
CA GLY A 10 5.27 14.26 -10.85
C GLY A 10 5.79 13.15 -9.93
N LEU A 11 7.09 13.13 -9.63
CA LEU A 11 7.75 12.08 -8.83
C LEU A 11 6.99 11.71 -7.53
N ARG A 12 6.32 12.68 -6.91
CA ARG A 12 5.45 12.49 -5.74
C ARG A 12 4.19 11.66 -6.02
N GLY A 13 3.52 11.89 -7.15
CA GLY A 13 2.36 11.11 -7.59
C GLY A 13 2.76 9.69 -8.00
N TRP A 14 3.91 9.53 -8.63
CA TRP A 14 4.46 8.22 -8.94
C TRP A 14 4.84 7.40 -7.69
N GLY A 15 5.32 8.06 -6.64
CA GLY A 15 5.57 7.42 -5.34
C GLY A 15 4.32 6.76 -4.74
N LEU A 16 3.14 7.38 -4.88
CA LEU A 16 1.86 6.78 -4.47
C LEU A 16 1.52 5.55 -5.30
N VAL A 17 1.73 5.60 -6.62
CA VAL A 17 1.46 4.45 -7.51
C VAL A 17 2.37 3.28 -7.15
N VAL A 18 3.65 3.51 -6.89
CA VAL A 18 4.58 2.46 -6.45
C VAL A 18 4.13 1.87 -5.11
N ALA A 19 3.78 2.71 -4.13
CA ALA A 19 3.26 2.24 -2.85
C ALA A 19 2.00 1.38 -3.05
N LEU A 20 1.09 1.79 -3.93
CA LEU A 20 -0.14 1.06 -4.27
C LEU A 20 0.16 -0.32 -4.85
N VAL A 21 1.09 -0.41 -5.81
CA VAL A 21 1.52 -1.68 -6.41
C VAL A 21 2.16 -2.60 -5.37
N VAL A 22 3.01 -2.05 -4.49
CA VAL A 22 3.64 -2.84 -3.41
C VAL A 22 2.57 -3.39 -2.46
N ALA A 23 1.64 -2.54 -2.05
CA ALA A 23 0.58 -2.85 -1.10
C ALA A 23 -0.45 -3.85 -1.63
N LEU A 24 -0.90 -3.70 -2.88
CA LEU A 24 -1.99 -4.50 -3.45
C LEU A 24 -1.51 -5.72 -4.24
N VAL A 25 -0.26 -5.75 -4.70
CA VAL A 25 0.23 -6.81 -5.57
C VAL A 25 1.41 -7.51 -4.92
N VAL A 26 2.48 -6.79 -4.57
CA VAL A 26 3.72 -7.41 -4.09
C VAL A 26 3.50 -8.12 -2.76
N ILE A 27 2.89 -7.45 -1.77
CA ILE A 27 2.66 -8.02 -0.44
C ILE A 27 1.78 -9.28 -0.50
N PRO A 28 0.59 -9.27 -1.14
CA PRO A 28 -0.23 -10.48 -1.25
C PRO A 28 0.49 -11.63 -1.96
N TRP A 29 1.22 -11.34 -3.04
CA TRP A 29 1.89 -12.37 -3.82
C TRP A 29 3.07 -13.01 -3.08
N THR A 30 3.81 -12.23 -2.27
CA THR A 30 4.90 -12.78 -1.45
C THR A 30 4.38 -13.67 -0.34
N ILE A 31 3.24 -13.35 0.27
CA ILE A 31 2.60 -14.20 1.29
C ILE A 31 2.18 -15.55 0.71
N ILE A 32 1.68 -15.57 -0.52
CA ILE A 32 1.25 -16.83 -1.18
C ILE A 32 2.47 -17.61 -1.71
N GLY A 33 3.43 -16.93 -2.33
CA GLY A 33 4.54 -17.57 -3.04
C GLY A 33 5.76 -17.92 -2.18
N ILE A 34 5.89 -17.37 -0.97
CA ILE A 34 7.08 -17.55 -0.12
C ILE A 34 6.70 -18.27 1.18
N PRO A 35 7.14 -19.53 1.38
CA PRO A 35 6.87 -20.30 2.59
C PRO A 35 7.39 -19.63 3.88
N GLN A 36 8.54 -18.95 3.82
CA GLN A 36 9.06 -18.22 4.98
C GLN A 36 8.16 -17.06 5.42
N ALA A 37 7.46 -16.41 4.48
CA ALA A 37 6.50 -15.37 4.82
C ALA A 37 5.28 -15.97 5.54
N GLN A 38 4.85 -17.17 5.16
CA GLN A 38 3.78 -17.91 5.83
C GLN A 38 4.18 -18.30 7.26
N GLY A 39 5.42 -18.76 7.46
CA GLY A 39 5.94 -19.08 8.79
C GLY A 39 6.02 -17.87 9.74
N LEU A 40 6.31 -16.67 9.23
CA LEU A 40 6.24 -15.44 10.04
C LEU A 40 4.80 -15.12 10.46
N LEU A 41 3.82 -15.39 9.60
CA LEU A 41 2.41 -15.20 9.92
C LEU A 41 1.89 -16.19 10.97
N GLU A 42 2.36 -17.44 10.97
CA GLU A 42 2.01 -18.44 11.97
C GLU A 42 2.46 -18.06 13.39
N THR A 43 3.45 -17.17 13.53
CA THR A 43 3.90 -16.66 14.84
C THR A 43 2.98 -15.59 15.43
N LEU A 44 2.07 -15.01 14.64
CA LEU A 44 1.04 -14.11 15.17
C LEU A 44 -0.05 -14.95 15.86
N PRO A 45 -0.57 -14.54 17.04
CA PRO A 45 -1.67 -15.21 17.73
C PRO A 45 -3.03 -15.01 17.03
N LEU A 46 -3.05 -14.94 15.70
CA LEU A 46 -4.22 -14.81 14.85
C LEU A 46 -4.42 -16.15 14.14
N GLY A 47 -5.62 -16.73 14.22
CA GLY A 47 -5.92 -17.94 13.44
C GLY A 47 -5.82 -17.65 11.94
N TYR A 48 -5.61 -18.68 11.10
CA TYR A 48 -5.48 -18.52 9.65
C TYR A 48 -6.57 -17.64 9.02
N ARG A 49 -7.82 -17.75 9.49
CA ARG A 49 -8.93 -16.91 9.03
C ARG A 49 -8.72 -15.43 9.36
N ASP A 50 -8.31 -15.13 10.59
CA ASP A 50 -8.10 -13.75 11.06
C ASP A 50 -6.88 -13.13 10.37
N ALA A 51 -5.83 -13.92 10.17
CA ALA A 51 -4.67 -13.50 9.40
C ALA A 51 -5.06 -13.10 7.97
N TYR A 52 -5.85 -13.91 7.26
CA TYR A 52 -6.33 -13.56 5.92
C TYR A 52 -7.21 -12.29 5.88
N LEU A 53 -7.89 -11.95 6.98
CA LEU A 53 -8.73 -10.75 7.06
C LEU A 53 -7.94 -9.49 7.44
N VAL A 54 -6.98 -9.59 8.34
CA VAL A 54 -6.25 -8.44 8.92
C VAL A 54 -4.96 -8.13 8.15
N LEU A 55 -4.32 -9.14 7.56
CA LEU A 55 -3.10 -8.97 6.79
C LEU A 55 -3.25 -8.02 5.58
N PRO A 56 -4.32 -8.08 4.76
CA PRO A 56 -4.53 -7.08 3.70
C PRO A 56 -4.90 -5.69 4.25
N PHE A 57 -5.27 -5.56 5.53
CA PHE A 57 -5.60 -4.29 6.15
C PHE A 57 -4.36 -3.41 6.38
N VAL A 58 -3.21 -4.01 6.69
CA VAL A 58 -1.93 -3.29 6.88
C VAL A 58 -1.55 -2.47 5.63
N PRO A 59 -1.47 -3.05 4.42
CA PRO A 59 -1.22 -2.28 3.20
C PRO A 59 -2.32 -1.26 2.91
N ALA A 60 -3.59 -1.60 3.15
CA ALA A 60 -4.71 -0.68 2.91
C ALA A 60 -4.63 0.59 3.79
N VAL A 61 -4.34 0.44 5.09
CA VAL A 61 -4.16 1.56 6.03
C VAL A 61 -2.94 2.40 5.64
N PHE A 62 -1.85 1.77 5.25
CA PHE A 62 -0.64 2.46 4.79
C PHE A 62 -0.93 3.34 3.56
N LEU A 63 -1.65 2.81 2.58
CA LEU A 63 -2.06 3.58 1.39
C LEU A 63 -3.02 4.72 1.72
N GLY A 64 -4.00 4.48 2.61
CA GLY A 64 -4.90 5.52 3.08
C GLY A 64 -4.14 6.67 3.75
N ALA A 65 -3.20 6.34 4.64
CA ALA A 65 -2.35 7.32 5.32
C ALA A 65 -1.46 8.10 4.34
N LEU A 66 -0.86 7.42 3.35
CA LEU A 66 -0.11 8.07 2.28
C LEU A 66 -0.98 9.03 1.47
N GLY A 67 -2.17 8.63 1.05
CA GLY A 67 -3.11 9.49 0.31
C GLY A 67 -3.52 10.74 1.10
N VAL A 68 -3.74 10.60 2.41
CA VAL A 68 -4.01 11.75 3.30
C VAL A 68 -2.79 12.66 3.39
N TRP A 69 -1.59 12.10 3.57
CA TRP A 69 -0.36 12.88 3.63
C TRP A 69 -0.11 13.65 2.33
N THR A 70 -0.27 13.02 1.17
CA THR A 70 -0.09 13.71 -0.11
C THR A 70 -1.10 14.82 -0.31
N ALA A 71 -2.37 14.60 0.06
CA ALA A 71 -3.40 15.63 0.01
C ALA A 71 -3.07 16.81 0.94
N LEU A 72 -2.58 16.54 2.16
CA LEU A 72 -2.23 17.57 3.13
C LEU A 72 -0.96 18.33 2.72
N ALA A 73 0.04 17.61 2.20
CA ALA A 73 1.29 18.19 1.73
C ALA A 73 1.09 19.06 0.48
N ASN A 74 0.13 18.70 -0.39
CA ASN A 74 -0.24 19.54 -1.54
C ASN A 74 -0.95 20.84 -1.13
N ARG A 75 -1.60 20.87 0.04
CA ARG A 75 -2.26 22.09 0.56
C ARG A 75 -1.30 23.07 1.23
N ARG A 76 -0.09 22.63 1.60
CA ARG A 76 0.94 23.46 2.25
C ARG A 76 1.96 24.04 1.26
N ALA A 77 1.94 23.59 0.02
CA ALA A 77 2.72 24.12 -1.10
C ALA A 77 1.90 25.20 -1.81
#